data_AF-B2ZHX3-F1
#
_entry.id   AF-B2ZHX3-F1
#
_cell.length_a   1.000
_cell.length_b   1.000
_cell.length_c   1.000
_cell.angle_alpha   90.00
_cell.angle_beta   90.00
_cell.angle_gamma   90.00
#
_symmetry.space_group_name_H-M   'P 1'
#
loop_
_entity.id
_entity.type
_entity.pdbx_description
1 polymer ?
#
loop_
_entity_poly.entity_id
_entity_poly.type
_entity_poly.pdbx_seq_one_letter_code
_entity_poly.pdbx_strand_id
1 'polypeptide(L)' 'LLSIFYGLISLVAVAGNFMVMWIVATSRRMQTVTNFFIANLAVADIIIGLFSIPFQFQAALLQRWVLPEFMCAFCP' A
#
# COMPACT_ATOMS: atom_id res chain seq x y z
N LEU A 1 10.70 17.85 2.16
CA LEU A 1 11.08 17.54 0.77
C LEU A 1 11.02 16.03 0.51
N LEU A 2 11.74 15.21 1.28
CA LEU A 2 11.61 13.75 1.25
C LEU A 2 10.17 13.26 1.47
N SER A 3 9.45 13.81 2.45
CA SER A 3 8.04 13.45 2.71
C SER A 3 7.11 13.71 1.52
N ILE A 4 7.40 14.71 0.69
CA ILE A 4 6.61 15.04 -0.51
C ILE A 4 6.86 13.98 -1.59
N PHE A 5 8.12 13.62 -1.83
CA PHE A 5 8.46 12.55 -2.76
C PHE A 5 7.90 11.19 -2.33
N TYR A 6 7.99 10.84 -1.04
CA TYR A 6 7.37 9.62 -0.51
C TYR A 6 5.85 9.63 -0.66
N GLY A 7 5.19 10.76 -0.38
CA GLY A 7 3.76 10.94 -0.60
C GLY A 7 3.34 10.75 -2.06
N LEU A 8 4.10 11.34 -3.00
CA LEU A 8 3.84 11.22 -4.43
C LEU A 8 4.02 9.78 -4.93
N ILE A 9 5.09 9.09 -4.50
CA ILE A 9 5.35 7.70 -4.89
C ILE A 9 4.23 6.78 -4.39
N SER A 10 3.77 6.97 -3.15
CA SER A 10 2.65 6.18 -2.63
C SER A 10 1.33 6.50 -3.33
N LEU A 11 1.04 7.78 -3.63
CA LEU A 11 -0.14 8.14 -4.41
C LEU A 11 -0.17 7.44 -5.77
N VAL A 12 0.96 7.42 -6.47
CA VAL A 12 1.11 6.71 -7.75
C VAL A 12 0.95 5.20 -7.56
N ALA A 13 1.55 4.63 -6.51
CA ALA A 13 1.44 3.20 -6.20
C ALA A 13 0.00 2.78 -5.88
N VAL A 14 -0.71 3.54 -5.04
CA VAL A 14 -2.11 3.30 -4.69
C VAL A 14 -3.00 3.44 -5.91
N ALA A 15 -2.83 4.49 -6.71
CA ALA A 15 -3.61 4.71 -7.93
C ALA A 15 -3.39 3.59 -8.96
N GLY A 16 -2.13 3.17 -9.17
CA GLY A 16 -1.79 2.07 -10.07
C GLY A 16 -2.39 0.74 -9.62
N ASN A 17 -2.22 0.38 -8.35
CA ASN A 17 -2.76 -0.85 -7.79
C ASN A 17 -4.30 -0.86 -7.75
N PHE A 18 -4.93 0.29 -7.50
CA PHE A 18 -6.39 0.43 -7.57
C PHE A 18 -6.90 0.18 -8.99
N MET A 19 -6.22 0.71 -10.01
CA MET A 19 -6.56 0.50 -11.41
C MET A 19 -6.45 -0.98 -11.80
N VAL A 20 -5.40 -1.67 -11.33
CA VAL A 20 -5.24 -3.13 -11.53
C VAL A 20 -6.41 -3.89 -10.89
N MET A 21 -6.75 -3.57 -9.63
CA MET A 21 -7.88 -4.20 -8.94
C MET A 21 -9.20 -3.96 -9.68
N TRP A 22 -9.41 -2.74 -10.18
CA TRP A 22 -10.60 -2.36 -10.95
C TRP A 22 -10.72 -3.16 -12.24
N ILE A 23 -9.63 -3.32 -13.00
CA ILE A 23 -9.60 -4.06 -14.25
C ILE A 23 -9.88 -5.55 -13.99
N VAL A 24 -9.27 -6.13 -12.95
CA VAL A 24 -9.51 -7.53 -12.56
C VAL A 24 -10.96 -7.74 -12.10
N ALA A 25 -11.52 -6.81 -11.33
CA ALA A 25 -12.91 -6.87 -10.89
C ALA A 25 -13.93 -6.72 -12.03
N THR A 26 -13.61 -5.86 -13.02
CA THR A 26 -14.50 -5.59 -14.17
C THR A 26 -14.48 -6.73 -15.19
N SER A 27 -13.33 -7.38 -15.41
CA SER A 27 -13.22 -8.47 -16.38
C SER A 27 -13.49 -9.85 -15.77
N ARG A 28 -14.73 -10.33 -15.88
CA ARG A 28 -15.09 -11.72 -15.50
C ARG A 28 -14.31 -12.80 -16.27
N ARG A 29 -13.89 -12.51 -17.51
CA ARG A 29 -13.07 -13.43 -18.32
C ARG A 29 -11.62 -13.55 -17.83
N MET A 30 -11.18 -12.63 -16.96
CA MET A 30 -9.85 -12.61 -16.37
C MET A 30 -9.83 -13.15 -14.93
N GLN A 31 -10.91 -13.75 -14.42
CA GLN A 31 -10.95 -14.37 -13.08
C GLN A 31 -10.26 -15.75 -13.05
N THR A 32 -9.02 -15.82 -13.49
CA THR A 32 -8.15 -16.99 -13.36
C THR A 32 -7.32 -16.90 -12.07
N VAL A 33 -6.84 -18.04 -11.59
CA VAL A 33 -6.07 -18.14 -10.33
C VAL A 33 -4.89 -17.16 -10.29
N THR A 34 -4.20 -16.95 -11.42
CA THR A 34 -3.10 -16.00 -11.56
C THR A 34 -3.51 -14.55 -11.33
N ASN A 35 -4.68 -14.13 -11.80
CA ASN A 35 -5.16 -12.76 -11.58
C ASN A 35 -5.68 -12.53 -10.15
N PHE A 36 -6.05 -13.59 -9.43
CA PHE A 36 -6.31 -13.51 -8.00
C PHE A 36 -5.03 -13.21 -7.20
N PHE A 37 -3.89 -13.79 -7.59
CA PHE A 37 -2.59 -13.44 -7.00
C PHE A 37 -2.21 -11.97 -7.26
N ILE A 38 -2.45 -11.48 -8.49
CA ILE A 38 -2.20 -10.07 -8.84
C ILE A 38 -3.11 -9.13 -8.05
N ALA A 39 -4.39 -9.47 -7.91
CA ALA A 39 -5.32 -8.71 -7.07
C ALA A 39 -4.89 -8.70 -5.59
N ASN A 40 -4.44 -9.83 -5.06
CA ASN A 40 -3.94 -9.92 -3.68
C ASN A 40 -2.69 -9.04 -3.47
N LEU A 41 -1.75 -9.05 -4.43
CA LEU A 41 -0.58 -8.17 -4.40
C LEU A 41 -0.99 -6.69 -4.42
N ALA A 42 -1.94 -6.33 -5.29
CA ALA A 42 -2.45 -4.96 -5.37
C ALA A 42 -3.16 -4.51 -4.08
N VAL A 43 -3.92 -5.40 -3.43
CA VAL A 43 -4.51 -5.14 -2.11
C VAL A 43 -3.44 -4.90 -1.06
N ALA A 44 -2.38 -5.72 -1.03
CA ALA A 44 -1.27 -5.55 -0.09
C ALA A 44 -0.56 -4.20 -0.30
N ASP A 45 -0.26 -3.81 -1.54
CA ASP A 45 0.38 -2.53 -1.85
C ASP A 45 -0.50 -1.33 -1.49
N ILE A 46 -1.82 -1.42 -1.66
CA ILE A 46 -2.75 -0.36 -1.25
C ILE A 46 -2.74 -0.22 0.27
N ILE A 47 -2.81 -1.33 1.00
CA ILE A 47 -2.76 -1.35 2.47
C ILE A 47 -1.42 -0.73 2.93
N ILE A 48 -0.30 -1.15 2.36
CA ILE A 48 1.02 -0.62 2.71
C ILE A 48 1.12 0.87 2.36
N GLY A 49 0.66 1.30 1.18
CA GLY A 49 0.69 2.70 0.76
C GLY A 49 -0.17 3.62 1.65
N LEU A 50 -1.34 3.15 2.08
CA LEU A 50 -2.26 3.88 2.97
C LEU A 50 -1.78 3.93 4.42
N PHE A 51 -1.23 2.83 4.95
CA PHE A 51 -0.83 2.76 6.36
C PHE A 51 0.61 3.20 6.58
N SER A 52 1.58 2.81 5.73
CA SER A 52 3.00 3.07 5.97
C SER A 52 3.33 4.57 6.03
N ILE A 53 2.69 5.41 5.21
CA ILE A 53 2.94 6.86 5.21
C ILE A 53 2.49 7.59 6.48
N PRO A 54 1.20 7.54 6.89
CA PRO A 54 0.77 8.23 8.10
C PRO A 54 1.45 7.65 9.34
N PHE A 55 1.74 6.35 9.36
CA PHE A 55 2.42 5.72 10.48
C PHE A 55 3.91 6.09 10.57
N GLN A 56 4.64 6.19 9.46
CA GLN A 56 6.01 6.73 9.45
C GLN A 56 6.04 8.18 9.91
N PHE A 57 5.09 9.00 9.46
CA PHE A 57 4.98 10.40 9.87
C PHE A 57 4.72 10.52 11.38
N GLN A 58 3.83 9.69 11.92
CA GLN A 58 3.54 9.65 13.35
C GLN A 58 4.73 9.17 14.18
N ALA A 59 5.44 8.13 13.74
CA ALA A 59 6.65 7.64 14.38
C ALA A 59 7.78 8.69 14.37
N ALA A 60 7.94 9.40 13.25
CA ALA A 60 8.92 10.48 13.12
C ALA A 60 8.64 11.64 14.09
N LEU A 61 7.36 12.01 14.28
CA LEU A 61 6.93 13.08 15.20
C LEU A 61 7.08 12.71 16.68
N LEU A 62 6.77 11.46 17.06
CA LEU A 62 6.79 11.03 18.46
C LEU A 62 8.17 10.59 18.96
N GLN A 63 9.15 10.34 18.05
CA GLN A 63 10.50 9.82 18.36
C GLN A 63 10.47 8.57 19.27
N ARG A 64 9.33 7.88 19.33
CA ARG A 64 9.07 6.68 20.12
C ARG A 64 8.18 5.76 19.30
N TRP A 65 8.51 4.47 19.31
CA TRP A 65 7.69 3.45 18.66
C TRP A 65 6.47 3.13 19.53
N VAL A 66 5.33 3.78 19.26
CA VAL A 66 4.07 3.55 20.00
C VAL A 66 3.13 2.60 19.24
N LEU A 67 3.61 2.00 18.14
CA LEU A 67 2.84 1.11 17.28
C LEU A 67 3.00 -0.37 17.66
N PRO A 68 2.01 -1.22 17.35
CA PRO A 68 2.08 -2.65 17.60
C PRO A 68 3.22 -3.32 16.82
N GLU A 69 3.86 -4.33 17.42
CA GLU A 69 5.10 -4.96 16.92
C GLU A 69 5.00 -5.51 15.49
N PHE A 70 3.81 -5.97 15.06
CA PHE A 70 3.61 -6.45 13.70
C PHE A 70 3.84 -5.36 12.64
N MET A 71 3.65 -4.09 12.99
CA MET A 71 3.88 -2.96 12.06
C MET A 71 5.36 -2.61 11.93
N CYS A 72 6.21 -3.07 12.86
CA CYS A 72 7.66 -2.93 12.75
C CYS A 72 8.22 -3.76 11.60
N ALA A 73 7.56 -4.86 11.23
CA ALA A 73 7.92 -5.66 10.06
C ALA A 73 7.41 -5.06 8.72
N PHE A 74 6.36 -4.24 8.78
CA PHE A 74 5.77 -3.57 7.61
C PHE A 74 6.45 -2.24 7.26
N CYS A 75 7.20 -1.67 8.19
CA CYS A 75 7.91 -0.42 8.02
C CYS A 75 9.43 -0.71 8.03
N PRO A 76 10.10 -0.70 6.88
CA PRO A 76 11.56 -0.86 6.83
C PRO A 76 12.30 0.34 7.44
#